data_AF-A0A3B8JKP6-F1
#
_entry.id   AF-A0A3B8JKP6-F1
#
_cell.length_a   1.000
_cell.length_b   1.000
_cell.length_c   1.000
_cell.angle_alpha   90.00
_cell.angle_beta   90.00
_cell.angle_gamma   90.00
#
_symmetry.space_group_name_H-M   'P 1'
#
loop_
_entity.id
_entity.type
_entity.pdbx_description
1 polymer ?
#
loop_
_entity_poly.entity_id
_entity_poly.type
_entity_poly.pdbx_seq_one_letter_code
_entity_poly.pdbx_strand_id
1 'polypeptide(L)'
;AGLRTIEAPPPSILKIAATGDFNRDGQPDIVLRNQATGENAIWLMNGTNITQVIKITSVSDPNWNIVGTGDFNNDLQIDIVWRNPFTGDNA
;
A
#
# COMPACT_ATOMS: atom_id res chain seq x y z
N ALA A 1 -18.88 -18.04 8.72
CA ALA A 1 -17.45 -17.88 8.43
C ALA A 1 -16.86 -16.91 9.44
N GLY A 2 -15.79 -17.29 10.15
CA GLY A 2 -15.21 -16.46 11.21
C GLY A 2 -14.37 -15.32 10.62
N LEU A 3 -14.60 -14.11 11.12
CA LEU A 3 -13.72 -12.97 10.85
C LEU A 3 -12.30 -13.33 11.33
N ARG A 4 -11.29 -13.01 10.52
CA ARG A 4 -9.87 -13.12 10.91
C ARG A 4 -9.25 -11.73 10.90
N THR A 5 -8.42 -11.44 11.89
CA THR A 5 -7.74 -10.15 12.04
C THR A 5 -6.31 -10.26 11.54
N ILE A 6 -5.84 -9.22 10.84
CA ILE A 6 -4.42 -9.00 10.56
C ILE A 6 -3.93 -7.98 11.58
N GLU A 7 -3.05 -8.39 12.47
CA GLU A 7 -2.41 -7.48 13.43
C GLU A 7 -1.12 -6.94 12.82
N ALA A 8 -1.03 -5.61 12.74
CA ALA A 8 0.21 -4.93 12.40
C ALA A 8 1.29 -5.23 13.46
N PRO A 9 2.57 -5.41 13.08
CA PRO A 9 3.65 -5.45 14.06
C PRO A 9 3.64 -4.16 14.92
N PRO A 10 3.72 -4.27 16.27
CA PRO A 10 3.64 -3.09 17.15
C PRO A 10 4.92 -2.23 17.11
N PRO A 11 4.83 -0.90 17.33
CA PRO A 11 3.81 0.02 16.83
C PRO A 11 4.16 0.48 15.39
N SER A 12 3.30 0.18 14.40
CA SER A 12 3.50 0.69 13.04
C SER A 12 2.91 2.10 12.90
N ILE A 13 3.77 3.10 12.67
CA ILE A 13 3.38 4.47 12.30
C ILE A 13 2.77 4.53 10.87
N LEU A 14 2.92 3.45 10.11
CA LEU A 14 2.33 3.23 8.79
C LEU A 14 0.85 2.87 8.92
N LYS A 15 0.00 3.49 8.10
CA LYS A 15 -1.44 3.16 7.97
C LYS A 15 -1.69 2.41 6.67
N ILE A 16 -2.65 1.49 6.68
CA ILE A 16 -3.15 0.83 5.47
C ILE A 16 -3.71 1.89 4.53
N ALA A 17 -3.23 1.89 3.29
CA ALA A 17 -3.65 2.85 2.27
C ALA A 17 -4.44 2.19 1.12
N ALA A 18 -4.03 0.99 0.70
CA ALA A 18 -4.74 0.19 -0.30
C ALA A 18 -4.29 -1.28 -0.26
N THR A 19 -4.85 -2.11 -1.14
CA THR A 19 -4.52 -3.53 -1.32
C THR A 19 -4.29 -3.86 -2.78
N GLY A 20 -3.46 -4.86 -3.10
CA GLY A 20 -3.23 -5.33 -4.47
C GLY A 20 -2.27 -6.52 -4.48
N ASP A 21 -2.27 -7.37 -5.50
CA ASP A 21 -1.35 -8.51 -5.61
C ASP A 21 0.00 -8.03 -6.17
N PHE A 22 0.85 -7.47 -5.31
CA PHE A 22 2.09 -6.79 -5.70
C PHE A 22 3.20 -7.77 -6.06
N ASN A 23 3.14 -9.02 -5.60
CA ASN A 23 4.12 -10.07 -5.91
C ASN A 23 3.64 -11.12 -6.94
N ARG A 24 2.38 -11.02 -7.41
CA ARG A 24 1.74 -11.91 -8.40
C ARG A 24 1.60 -13.36 -7.91
N ASP A 25 1.37 -13.58 -6.63
CA ASP A 25 1.16 -14.91 -6.07
C ASP A 25 -0.32 -15.35 -6.04
N GLY A 26 -1.22 -14.50 -6.54
CA GLY A 26 -2.66 -14.72 -6.55
C GLY A 26 -3.35 -14.33 -5.24
N GLN A 27 -2.64 -13.73 -4.29
CA GLN A 27 -3.17 -13.22 -3.02
C GLN A 27 -2.98 -11.70 -2.93
N PRO A 28 -3.94 -10.97 -2.35
CA PRO A 28 -3.78 -9.54 -2.15
C PRO A 28 -2.78 -9.23 -1.04
N ASP A 29 -1.83 -8.36 -1.36
CA ASP A 29 -0.90 -7.71 -0.44
C ASP A 29 -1.45 -6.35 0.03
N ILE A 30 -0.73 -5.69 0.95
CA ILE A 30 -1.15 -4.42 1.56
C ILE A 30 -0.12 -3.33 1.31
N VAL A 31 -0.53 -2.18 0.79
CA VAL A 31 0.33 -0.98 0.75
C VAL A 31 0.01 -0.07 1.93
N LEU A 32 1.06 0.47 2.52
CA LEU A 32 1.00 1.30 3.70
C LEU A 32 1.69 2.64 3.44
N ARG A 33 1.18 3.67 4.12
CA ARG A 33 1.72 5.02 4.07
C ARG A 33 1.80 5.63 5.46
N ASN A 34 2.93 6.26 5.73
CA ASN A 34 3.11 7.14 6.86
C ASN A 34 2.95 8.57 6.33
N GLN A 35 1.78 9.18 6.56
CA GLN A 35 1.53 10.55 6.11
C GLN A 35 2.44 11.58 6.78
N ALA A 36 2.96 11.30 7.99
CA ALA A 36 3.80 12.25 8.72
C ALA A 36 5.24 12.32 8.18
N THR A 37 5.81 11.17 7.78
CA THR A 37 7.20 11.09 7.25
C THR A 37 7.25 10.95 5.73
N GLY A 38 6.14 10.62 5.10
CA GLY A 38 6.05 10.29 3.68
C GLY A 38 6.53 8.88 3.32
N GLU A 39 6.99 8.09 4.30
CA GLU A 39 7.45 6.71 4.08
C GLU A 39 6.31 5.82 3.62
N ASN A 40 6.62 4.92 2.67
CA ASN A 40 5.67 3.98 2.12
C ASN A 40 6.28 2.57 2.15
N ALA A 41 5.43 1.56 2.32
CA ALA A 41 5.85 0.16 2.31
C ALA A 41 4.76 -0.75 1.78
N ILE A 42 5.14 -1.95 1.34
CA ILE A 42 4.22 -3.04 0.99
C ILE A 42 4.47 -4.17 1.99
N TRP A 43 3.40 -4.71 2.57
CA TRP A 43 3.42 -6.02 3.23
C TRP A 43 3.00 -7.06 2.22
N LEU A 44 3.94 -7.94 1.87
CA LEU A 44 3.61 -9.16 1.14
C LEU A 44 2.91 -10.13 2.09
N MET A 45 1.80 -10.69 1.64
CA MET A 45 0.88 -11.46 2.47
C MET A 45 0.82 -12.91 2.01
N ASN A 46 0.55 -13.81 2.96
CA ASN A 46 0.10 -15.18 2.69
C ASN A 46 -1.02 -15.50 3.68
N GLY A 47 -2.27 -15.42 3.20
CA GLY A 47 -3.43 -15.32 4.08
C GLY A 47 -3.32 -14.13 5.04
N THR A 48 -3.27 -14.41 6.35
CA THR A 48 -3.16 -13.38 7.39
C THR A 48 -1.72 -13.11 7.85
N ASN A 49 -0.73 -13.79 7.26
CA ASN A 49 0.67 -13.67 7.65
C ASN A 49 1.40 -12.69 6.74
N ILE A 50 2.19 -11.78 7.34
CA ILE A 50 3.13 -10.93 6.61
C ILE A 50 4.38 -11.77 6.31
N THR A 51 4.66 -12.03 5.04
CA THR A 51 5.84 -12.80 4.62
C THR A 51 7.07 -11.91 4.41
N GLN A 52 6.85 -10.66 3.99
CA GLN A 52 7.92 -9.69 3.76
C GLN A 52 7.42 -8.25 3.86
N VAL A 53 8.30 -7.33 4.28
CA VAL A 53 8.08 -5.89 4.20
C VAL A 53 9.01 -5.30 3.15
N ILE A 54 8.44 -4.65 2.13
CA ILE A 54 9.19 -3.96 1.08
C ILE A 54 9.02 -2.47 1.27
N LYS A 55 10.12 -1.73 1.44
CA LYS A 55 10.09 -0.26 1.41
C LYS A 55 10.04 0.20 -0.04
N ILE A 56 9.13 1.12 -0.34
CA ILE A 56 9.00 1.75 -1.66
C ILE A 56 9.30 3.24 -1.57
N THR A 57 9.33 3.92 -2.70
CA THR A 57 9.65 5.36 -2.79
C THR A 57 8.79 6.17 -1.81
N SER A 58 9.44 6.99 -0.99
CA SER A 58 8.77 7.93 -0.09
C SER A 58 8.20 9.11 -0.87
N VAL A 59 7.04 9.60 -0.45
CA VAL A 59 6.43 10.84 -0.94
C VAL A 59 6.28 11.79 0.24
N SER A 60 7.23 12.72 0.36
CA SER A 60 7.41 13.60 1.53
C SER A 60 6.28 14.61 1.74
N ASP A 61 5.59 15.02 0.67
CA ASP A 61 4.42 15.88 0.80
C ASP A 61 3.26 15.07 1.42
N PRO A 62 2.80 15.44 2.64
CA PRO A 62 1.80 14.69 3.38
C PRO A 62 0.42 14.73 2.72
N ASN A 63 0.19 15.68 1.80
CA ASN A 63 -1.11 15.87 1.14
C ASN A 63 -1.38 14.81 0.07
N TRP A 64 -0.36 14.11 -0.41
CA TRP A 64 -0.53 13.01 -1.34
C TRP A 64 -1.09 11.78 -0.64
N ASN A 65 -2.16 11.23 -1.21
CA ASN A 65 -2.83 10.02 -0.74
C ASN A 65 -2.77 8.96 -1.84
N ILE A 66 -2.56 7.71 -1.43
CA ILE A 66 -2.82 6.57 -2.32
C ILE A 66 -4.34 6.40 -2.39
N VAL A 67 -4.89 6.40 -3.59
CA VAL A 67 -6.34 6.33 -3.84
C VAL A 67 -6.76 5.13 -4.67
N GLY A 68 -5.80 4.39 -5.22
CA GLY A 68 -6.08 3.20 -6.01
C GLY A 68 -4.83 2.39 -6.29
N THR A 69 -5.07 1.15 -6.66
CA THR A 69 -4.08 0.15 -7.07
C THR A 69 -4.66 -0.67 -8.22
N GLY A 70 -3.83 -1.08 -9.16
CA GLY A 70 -4.24 -1.93 -10.28
C GLY A 70 -3.17 -1.98 -11.37
N ASP A 71 -3.24 -2.98 -12.25
CA ASP A 71 -2.41 -3.01 -13.46
C ASP A 71 -3.08 -2.10 -14.51
N PHE A 72 -2.67 -0.84 -14.58
CA PHE A 72 -3.28 0.15 -15.48
C PHE A 72 -2.56 0.23 -16.83
N ASN A 73 -1.35 -0.30 -16.92
CA ASN A 73 -0.52 -0.25 -18.13
C ASN A 73 -0.36 -1.61 -18.84
N ASN A 74 -0.95 -2.69 -18.30
CA ASN A 74 -0.89 -4.06 -18.78
C ASN A 74 0.53 -4.68 -18.83
N ASP A 75 1.43 -4.28 -17.93
CA ASP A 75 2.76 -4.88 -17.78
C ASP A 75 2.80 -5.99 -16.72
N LEU A 76 1.61 -6.34 -16.18
CA LEU A 76 1.34 -7.30 -15.13
C LEU A 76 1.77 -6.82 -13.72
N GLN A 77 2.42 -5.66 -13.55
CA GLN A 77 2.73 -5.09 -12.22
C GLN A 77 1.55 -4.25 -11.74
N ILE A 78 1.30 -4.29 -10.43
CA ILE A 78 0.30 -3.41 -9.81
C ILE A 78 0.89 -2.01 -9.68
N ASP A 79 0.27 -1.06 -10.36
CA ASP A 79 0.53 0.37 -10.24
C ASP A 79 -0.19 0.94 -8.99
N ILE A 80 0.28 2.11 -8.54
CA ILE A 80 -0.31 2.87 -7.42
C ILE A 80 -0.74 4.24 -7.95
N VAL A 81 -2.00 4.59 -7.71
CA VAL A 81 -2.55 5.91 -8.08
C VAL A 81 -2.54 6.84 -6.87
N TRP A 82 -2.01 8.02 -7.08
CA TRP A 82 -1.85 9.07 -6.09
C TRP A 82 -2.77 10.25 -6.38
N ARG A 83 -3.28 10.90 -5.32
CA ARG A 83 -4.09 12.14 -5.41
C ARG A 83 -3.64 13.16 -4.38
N ASN A 84 -3.43 14.40 -4.82
CA ASN A 84 -3.29 15.56 -3.93
C ASN A 84 -4.56 16.42 -3.92
N PRO A 85 -5.48 16.22 -2.97
CA PRO A 85 -6.80 16.86 -3.00
C PRO A 85 -6.75 18.39 -2.91
N PHE A 86 -5.63 18.97 -2.46
CA PHE A 86 -5.47 20.42 -2.34
C PHE A 86 -5.03 21.07 -3.64
N THR A 87 -4.14 20.44 -4.41
CA THR A 87 -3.67 21.00 -5.68
C THR A 87 -4.53 20.60 -6.88
N GLY A 88 -5.18 19.44 -6.81
CA GLY A 88 -5.86 18.87 -7.99
C GLY A 88 -5.04 17.81 -8.74
N ASP A 89 -3.78 17.61 -8.33
CA ASP A 89 -2.87 16.72 -9.05
C ASP A 89 -3.18 15.23 -8.82
N ASN A 90 -2.86 14.44 -9.84
CA ASN A 90 -2.85 12.98 -9.84
C ASN A 90 -1.48 12.50 -10.33
N ALA A 91 -0.98 11.42 -9.76
CA ALA A 91 0.29 10.81 -10.14
C ALA A 91 0.20 9.28 -10.11
#